data_AF-A0A3N6FVE2-F1
#
_entry.id   AF-A0A3N6FVE2-F1
#
_cell.length_a   1.000
_cell.length_b   1.000
_cell.length_c   1.000
_cell.angle_alpha   90.00
_cell.angle_beta   90.00
_cell.angle_gamma   90.00
#
_symmetry.space_group_name_H-M   'P 1'
#
loop_
_entity.id
_entity.type
_entity.pdbx_description
1 polymer ?
#
loop_
_entity_poly.entity_id
_entity_poly.type
_entity_poly.pdbx_seq_one_letter_code
_entity_poly.pdbx_strand_id
1 'polypeptide(L)'
;MGMDLRELDPIRLKRIPEKDVSPRDIRWLSQIDVERAVLEDRWGAPEIAHDDFAEWFRFAFSPAAEEAFILLRQVDHPPVPGFVLSVTAGLFSSEAAERIVEVLGIPGARVTHLNDEAARWHPVRTATPAHQHVNDRGEQRSSAVSCVPPLRGRTLDGASAQLSPGTSMS
;
A
#
# COMPACT_ATOMS: atom_id res chain seq x y z
N MET A 1 -6.33 -5.43 20.18
CA MET A 1 -5.02 -4.75 19.99
C MET A 1 -4.80 -4.65 18.49
N GLY A 2 -4.23 -3.57 17.96
CA GLY A 2 -3.96 -3.49 16.52
C GLY A 2 -2.65 -4.21 16.17
N MET A 3 -2.63 -4.94 15.04
CA MET A 3 -1.40 -5.50 14.48
C MET A 3 -0.45 -4.37 14.06
N ASP A 4 0.85 -4.50 14.30
CA ASP A 4 1.83 -3.60 13.68
C ASP A 4 2.00 -4.02 12.22
N LEU A 5 1.72 -3.12 11.28
CA LEU A 5 1.81 -3.41 9.83
C LEU A 5 3.23 -3.80 9.38
N ARG A 6 4.26 -3.59 10.21
CA ARG A 6 5.63 -4.09 10.01
C ARG A 6 5.78 -5.58 10.28
N GLU A 7 4.79 -6.24 10.88
CA GLU A 7 4.75 -7.70 11.08
C GLU A 7 4.12 -8.46 9.90
N LEU A 8 3.61 -7.73 8.90
CA LEU A 8 3.24 -8.28 7.59
C LEU A 8 4.51 -8.70 6.83
N ASP A 9 4.94 -9.94 7.08
CA ASP A 9 6.11 -10.57 6.48
C ASP A 9 5.68 -11.54 5.36
N PRO A 10 6.20 -11.40 4.11
CA PRO A 10 5.87 -12.30 3.00
C PRO A 10 6.24 -13.77 3.26
N ILE A 11 7.18 -14.04 4.18
CA ILE A 11 7.56 -15.40 4.60
C ILE A 11 6.53 -16.00 5.57
N ARG A 12 5.76 -15.15 6.27
CA ARG A 12 4.73 -15.57 7.24
C ARG A 12 3.34 -15.67 6.65
N LEU A 13 3.09 -15.04 5.51
CA LEU A 13 1.80 -15.08 4.82
C LEU A 13 1.43 -16.52 4.44
N LYS A 14 0.30 -17.00 4.97
CA LYS A 14 -0.22 -18.35 4.68
C LYS A 14 -1.57 -18.26 4.00
N ARG A 15 -1.76 -19.04 2.93
CA ARG A 15 -3.08 -19.36 2.40
C ARG A 15 -3.81 -20.20 3.45
N ILE A 16 -5.04 -19.82 3.77
CA ILE A 16 -5.94 -20.56 4.70
C ILE A 16 -7.26 -20.87 4.00
N PRO A 17 -7.98 -21.95 4.36
CA PRO A 17 -9.33 -22.20 3.87
C PRO A 17 -10.26 -21.00 4.12
N GLU A 18 -11.16 -20.72 3.19
CA GLU A 18 -12.09 -19.58 3.30
C GLU A 18 -13.02 -19.71 4.51
N LYS A 19 -13.49 -20.92 4.80
CA LYS A 19 -14.28 -21.28 5.99
C LYS A 19 -13.61 -20.96 7.34
N ASP A 20 -12.30 -20.76 7.36
CA ASP A 20 -11.54 -20.42 8.57
C ASP A 20 -11.48 -18.89 8.78
N VAL A 21 -12.00 -18.10 7.82
CA VAL A 21 -12.23 -16.65 7.95
C VAL A 21 -13.68 -16.38 8.32
N SER A 22 -13.91 -15.66 9.41
CA SER A 22 -15.26 -15.25 9.82
C SER A 22 -15.83 -14.19 8.86
N PRO A 23 -16.96 -14.45 8.17
CA PRO A 23 -17.55 -13.49 7.24
C PRO A 23 -18.11 -12.23 7.91
N ARG A 24 -18.25 -12.23 9.24
CA ARG A 24 -18.77 -11.09 10.03
C ARG A 24 -17.69 -10.06 10.33
N ASP A 25 -16.43 -10.47 10.31
CA ASP A 25 -15.29 -9.67 10.76
C ASP A 25 -14.51 -9.05 9.59
N ILE A 26 -14.81 -9.47 8.35
CA ILE A 26 -14.21 -8.92 7.13
C ILE A 26 -14.96 -7.69 6.60
N ARG A 27 -14.21 -6.69 6.14
CA ARG A 27 -14.73 -5.46 5.54
C ARG A 27 -13.96 -5.13 4.26
N TRP A 28 -14.64 -4.61 3.25
CA TRP A 28 -14.01 -4.22 1.98
C TRP A 28 -13.03 -3.06 2.18
N LEU A 29 -11.75 -3.29 1.88
CA LEU A 29 -10.67 -2.31 2.03
C LEU A 29 -10.32 -1.62 0.72
N SER A 30 -10.13 -2.37 -0.37
CA SER A 30 -9.62 -1.82 -1.63
C SER A 30 -10.01 -2.67 -2.85
N GLN A 31 -9.78 -2.13 -4.05
CA GLN A 31 -9.62 -2.89 -5.27
C GLN A 31 -8.12 -2.99 -5.58
N ILE A 32 -7.63 -4.19 -5.87
CA ILE A 32 -6.27 -4.41 -6.34
C ILE A 32 -6.29 -4.91 -7.79
N ASP A 33 -5.44 -4.35 -8.65
CA ASP A 33 -5.18 -4.95 -9.96
C ASP A 33 -4.11 -6.03 -9.78
N VAL A 34 -4.47 -7.27 -10.06
CA VAL A 34 -3.62 -8.46 -9.98
C VAL A 34 -4.20 -9.56 -10.88
N GLU A 35 -3.33 -10.28 -11.58
CA GLU A 35 -3.75 -11.31 -12.52
C GLU A 35 -4.05 -12.64 -11.80
N ARG A 36 -5.22 -13.23 -12.09
CA ARG A 36 -5.65 -14.52 -11.54
C ARG A 36 -4.63 -15.64 -11.78
N ALA A 37 -4.07 -15.72 -13.00
CA ALA A 37 -3.11 -16.77 -13.34
C ALA A 37 -1.83 -16.71 -12.48
N VAL A 38 -1.38 -15.52 -12.10
CA VAL A 38 -0.19 -15.33 -11.25
C VAL A 38 -0.49 -15.59 -9.77
N LEU A 39 -1.73 -15.29 -9.32
CA LEU A 39 -2.22 -15.77 -8.02
C LEU A 39 -2.28 -17.30 -7.97
N GLU A 40 -2.74 -17.95 -9.03
CA GLU A 40 -2.89 -19.41 -9.11
C GLU A 40 -1.55 -20.15 -9.15
N ASP A 41 -0.59 -19.64 -9.93
CA ASP A 41 0.78 -20.18 -10.00
C ASP A 41 1.49 -20.12 -8.63
N ARG A 42 1.31 -19.01 -7.91
CA ARG A 42 2.00 -18.79 -6.62
C ARG A 42 1.31 -19.42 -5.41
N TRP A 43 -0.02 -19.41 -5.37
CA TRP A 43 -0.82 -19.75 -4.18
C TRP A 43 -1.80 -20.91 -4.37
N GLY A 44 -1.79 -21.55 -5.55
CA GLY A 44 -2.70 -22.64 -5.90
C GLY A 44 -4.08 -22.13 -6.36
N ALA A 45 -4.97 -23.05 -6.72
CA ALA A 45 -6.29 -22.70 -7.23
C ALA A 45 -7.13 -21.87 -6.23
N PRO A 46 -7.98 -20.94 -6.71
CA PRO A 46 -8.95 -20.26 -5.87
C PRO A 46 -9.95 -21.25 -5.28
N GLU A 47 -10.49 -20.91 -4.12
CA GLU A 47 -11.75 -21.50 -3.68
C GLU A 47 -12.88 -20.85 -4.48
N ILE A 48 -13.88 -21.64 -4.89
CA ILE A 48 -15.05 -21.16 -5.61
C ILE A 48 -16.23 -21.22 -4.65
N ALA A 49 -16.87 -20.07 -4.42
CA ALA A 49 -17.96 -19.93 -3.48
C ALA A 49 -19.11 -19.13 -4.08
N HIS A 50 -20.33 -19.54 -3.76
CA HIS A 50 -21.57 -18.92 -4.22
C HIS A 50 -22.21 -18.12 -3.10
N ASP A 51 -22.80 -16.98 -3.43
CA ASP A 51 -23.81 -16.30 -2.62
C ASP A 51 -25.08 -16.04 -3.44
N ASP A 52 -26.06 -15.36 -2.85
CA ASP A 52 -27.35 -15.07 -3.50
C ASP A 52 -27.23 -14.16 -4.74
N PHE A 53 -26.05 -13.61 -5.03
CA PHE A 53 -25.80 -12.67 -6.12
C PHE A 53 -24.91 -13.24 -7.22
N ALA A 54 -23.86 -14.01 -6.87
CA ALA A 54 -22.91 -14.54 -7.84
C ALA A 54 -22.04 -15.72 -7.35
N GLU A 55 -21.32 -16.32 -8.30
CA GLU A 55 -20.15 -17.17 -8.06
C GLU A 55 -18.87 -16.32 -7.98
N TRP A 56 -18.00 -16.62 -7.01
CA TRP A 56 -16.79 -15.86 -6.68
C TRP A 56 -15.56 -16.77 -6.58
N PHE A 57 -14.48 -16.39 -7.26
CA PHE A 57 -13.13 -16.82 -6.91
C PHE A 57 -12.70 -16.15 -5.61
N ARG A 58 -12.22 -16.93 -4.64
CA ARG A 58 -11.74 -16.47 -3.33
C ARG A 58 -10.32 -16.97 -3.04
N PHE A 59 -9.46 -16.06 -2.59
CA PHE A 59 -8.17 -16.38 -1.99
C PHE A 59 -8.10 -15.78 -0.58
N ALA A 60 -8.29 -16.62 0.44
CA ALA A 60 -8.16 -16.26 1.85
C ALA A 60 -6.74 -16.51 2.38
N PHE A 61 -6.20 -15.53 3.11
CA PHE A 61 -4.86 -15.55 3.70
C PHE A 61 -4.90 -15.09 5.15
N SER A 62 -3.98 -15.62 5.96
CA SER A 62 -3.71 -15.15 7.32
C SER A 62 -2.23 -14.76 7.43
N PRO A 63 -1.93 -13.47 7.69
CA PRO A 63 -0.57 -13.02 7.99
C PRO A 63 -0.19 -13.20 9.47
N ALA A 64 -1.17 -13.22 10.38
CA ALA A 64 -0.99 -13.38 11.82
C ALA A 64 -2.21 -14.10 12.42
N ALA A 65 -2.08 -14.62 13.66
CA ALA A 65 -3.22 -15.18 14.38
C ALA A 65 -4.33 -14.13 14.53
N GLU A 66 -5.59 -14.56 14.35
CA GLU A 66 -6.81 -13.73 14.41
C GLU A 66 -6.98 -12.68 13.28
N GLU A 67 -5.94 -12.39 12.49
CA GLU A 67 -6.03 -11.51 11.31
C GLU A 67 -6.09 -12.31 10.00
N ALA A 68 -6.94 -11.86 9.07
CA ALA A 68 -7.12 -12.48 7.77
C ALA A 68 -7.53 -11.46 6.70
N PHE A 69 -7.22 -11.78 5.44
CA PHE A 69 -7.77 -11.07 4.30
C PHE A 69 -8.18 -12.02 3.19
N ILE A 70 -9.14 -11.59 2.37
CA ILE A 70 -9.66 -12.35 1.23
C ILE A 70 -9.58 -11.47 -0.01
N LEU A 71 -9.02 -12.03 -1.10
CA LEU A 71 -9.17 -11.50 -2.45
C LEU A 71 -10.39 -12.16 -3.09
N LEU A 72 -11.37 -11.36 -3.53
CA LEU A 72 -12.58 -11.82 -4.19
C LEU A 72 -12.67 -11.31 -5.63
N ARG A 73 -13.09 -12.17 -6.56
CA ARG A 73 -13.42 -11.77 -7.94
C ARG A 73 -14.59 -12.59 -8.46
N GLN A 74 -15.62 -11.92 -8.94
CA GLN A 74 -16.77 -12.58 -9.55
C GLN A 74 -16.33 -13.37 -10.80
N VAL A 75 -16.86 -14.58 -10.97
CA VAL A 75 -16.44 -15.50 -12.04
C VAL A 75 -16.86 -15.00 -13.42
N ASP A 76 -18.17 -14.87 -13.66
CA ASP A 76 -18.71 -14.60 -15.01
C ASP A 76 -18.68 -13.12 -15.40
N HIS A 77 -18.97 -12.23 -14.45
CA HIS A 77 -19.26 -10.82 -14.72
C HIS A 77 -18.51 -9.88 -13.77
N PRO A 78 -17.16 -9.93 -13.71
CA PRO A 78 -16.38 -9.01 -12.87
C PRO A 78 -16.64 -7.55 -13.28
N PRO A 79 -17.19 -6.71 -12.39
CA PRO A 79 -17.57 -5.33 -12.73
C PRO A 79 -16.37 -4.43 -13.01
N VAL A 80 -15.19 -4.82 -12.54
CA VAL A 80 -13.90 -4.15 -12.76
C VAL A 80 -12.79 -5.21 -12.91
N PRO A 81 -11.67 -4.89 -13.61
CA PRO A 81 -10.46 -5.72 -13.58
C PRO A 81 -9.88 -5.87 -12.17
N GLY A 82 -9.18 -6.99 -11.92
CA GLY A 82 -8.54 -7.29 -10.63
C GLY A 82 -9.45 -7.96 -9.60
N PHE A 83 -9.09 -7.80 -8.32
CA PHE A 83 -9.74 -8.42 -7.16
C PHE A 83 -10.13 -7.38 -6.11
N VAL A 84 -11.27 -7.61 -5.47
CA VAL A 84 -11.73 -6.93 -4.27
C VAL A 84 -10.92 -7.45 -3.08
N LEU A 85 -10.21 -6.59 -2.37
CA LEU A 85 -9.53 -6.92 -1.11
C LEU A 85 -10.47 -6.61 0.07
N SER A 86 -10.83 -7.65 0.82
CA SER A 86 -11.56 -7.55 2.09
C SER A 86 -10.69 -8.04 3.24
N VAL A 87 -10.73 -7.38 4.40
CA VAL A 87 -9.79 -7.59 5.51
C VAL A 87 -10.50 -7.63 6.87
N THR A 88 -9.91 -8.32 7.85
CA THR A 88 -10.29 -8.21 9.26
C THR A 88 -10.02 -6.81 9.82
N ALA A 89 -10.70 -6.46 10.92
CA ALA A 89 -10.67 -5.10 11.47
C ALA A 89 -9.26 -4.56 11.82
N GLY A 90 -8.32 -5.40 12.26
CA GLY A 90 -6.94 -4.95 12.57
C GLY A 90 -6.10 -4.63 11.34
N LEU A 91 -6.51 -5.09 10.16
CA LEU A 91 -5.92 -4.79 8.86
C LEU A 91 -6.67 -3.68 8.09
N PHE A 92 -7.70 -3.05 8.67
CA PHE A 92 -8.52 -2.05 7.98
C PHE A 92 -7.87 -0.65 7.96
N SER A 93 -6.85 -0.47 7.11
CA SER A 93 -6.20 0.83 6.90
C SER A 93 -5.61 0.99 5.49
N SER A 94 -5.38 2.23 5.07
CA SER A 94 -4.72 2.56 3.79
C SER A 94 -3.33 1.94 3.67
N GLU A 95 -2.52 2.03 4.72
CA GLU A 95 -1.18 1.45 4.80
C GLU A 95 -1.21 -0.09 4.68
N ALA A 96 -2.22 -0.74 5.26
CA ALA A 96 -2.38 -2.19 5.15
C ALA A 96 -2.68 -2.66 3.71
N ALA A 97 -3.41 -1.87 2.92
CA ALA A 97 -3.72 -2.23 1.53
C ALA A 97 -2.44 -2.35 0.68
N GLU A 98 -1.54 -1.37 0.78
CA GLU A 98 -0.24 -1.41 0.07
C GLU A 98 0.66 -2.53 0.61
N ARG A 99 0.71 -2.72 1.94
CA ARG A 99 1.48 -3.83 2.53
C ARG A 99 0.98 -5.20 2.10
N ILE A 100 -0.34 -5.39 1.99
CA ILE A 100 -0.93 -6.65 1.50
C ILE A 100 -0.49 -6.92 0.06
N VAL A 101 -0.47 -5.90 -0.80
CA VAL A 101 0.06 -6.00 -2.17
C VAL A 101 1.55 -6.39 -2.17
N GLU A 102 2.38 -5.75 -1.34
CA GLU A 102 3.80 -6.10 -1.19
C GLU A 102 3.99 -7.57 -0.76
N VAL A 103 3.28 -8.03 0.28
CA VAL A 103 3.47 -9.39 0.82
C VAL A 103 2.90 -10.51 -0.04
N LEU A 104 1.91 -10.22 -0.90
CA LEU A 104 1.47 -11.17 -1.92
C LEU A 104 2.62 -11.57 -2.84
N GLY A 105 3.62 -10.70 -3.03
CA GLY A 105 4.85 -11.00 -3.78
C GLY A 105 4.62 -11.20 -5.28
N ILE A 106 3.62 -10.50 -5.84
CA ILE A 106 3.21 -10.63 -7.24
C ILE A 106 3.66 -9.38 -8.03
N PRO A 107 4.54 -9.51 -9.04
CA PRO A 107 4.96 -8.38 -9.86
C PRO A 107 3.79 -7.68 -10.55
N GLY A 108 3.77 -6.34 -10.51
CA GLY A 108 2.73 -5.52 -11.14
C GLY A 108 1.42 -5.41 -10.36
N ALA A 109 1.25 -6.17 -9.27
CA ALA A 109 0.12 -6.00 -8.36
C ALA A 109 0.15 -4.60 -7.75
N ARG A 110 -1.01 -3.93 -7.68
CA ARG A 110 -1.14 -2.58 -7.10
C ARG A 110 -2.56 -2.28 -6.63
N VAL A 111 -2.69 -1.42 -5.63
CA VAL A 111 -3.98 -0.83 -5.27
C VAL A 111 -4.45 0.08 -6.41
N THR A 112 -5.71 -0.03 -6.82
CA THR A 112 -6.32 0.82 -7.86
C THR A 112 -7.45 1.69 -7.34
N HIS A 113 -8.08 1.28 -6.25
CA HIS A 113 -9.08 2.05 -5.53
C HIS A 113 -9.04 1.68 -4.05
N LEU A 114 -9.21 2.66 -3.16
CA LEU A 114 -9.24 2.44 -1.71
C LEU A 114 -10.61 2.87 -1.19
N ASN A 115 -11.18 2.10 -0.26
CA ASN A 115 -12.42 2.47 0.42
C ASN A 115 -12.25 3.82 1.14
N ASP A 116 -13.16 4.76 0.87
CA ASP A 116 -13.19 6.09 1.46
C ASP A 116 -13.10 6.11 3.00
N GLU A 117 -13.64 5.10 3.69
CA GLU A 117 -13.53 4.98 5.14
C GLU A 117 -12.08 4.74 5.57
N ALA A 118 -11.37 3.82 4.92
CA ALA A 118 -9.96 3.56 5.15
C ALA A 118 -9.06 4.72 4.67
N ALA A 119 -9.45 5.42 3.60
CA ALA A 119 -8.76 6.62 3.12
C ALA A 119 -8.84 7.80 4.10
N ARG A 120 -9.95 7.93 4.84
CA ARG A 120 -10.14 8.95 5.90
C ARG A 120 -9.49 8.58 7.24
N TRP A 121 -9.03 7.34 7.42
CA TRP A 121 -8.42 6.90 8.66
C TRP A 121 -6.93 7.25 8.70
N HIS A 122 -6.62 8.44 9.23
CA HIS A 122 -5.25 8.77 9.61
C HIS A 122 -4.89 8.08 10.93
N PRO A 123 -3.82 7.27 11.00
CA PRO A 123 -3.33 6.79 12.28
C PRO A 123 -2.95 8.02 13.12
N VAL A 124 -3.51 8.12 14.33
CA VAL A 124 -3.06 9.12 15.31
C VAL A 124 -1.61 8.80 15.61
N ARG A 125 -0.69 9.56 15.01
CA ARG A 125 0.69 9.65 15.44
C ARG A 125 0.69 10.20 16.86
N THR A 126 0.62 9.32 17.85
CA THR A 126 1.00 9.61 19.22
C THR A 126 2.50 9.85 19.26
N ALA A 127 2.91 11.02 18.78
CA ALA A 127 4.19 11.58 19.16
C ALA A 127 4.14 11.72 20.68
N THR A 128 4.80 10.80 21.39
CA THR A 128 5.02 10.90 22.82
C THR A 128 5.57 12.31 23.08
N PRO A 129 4.89 13.17 23.86
CA PRO A 129 5.46 14.45 24.20
C PRO A 129 6.74 14.17 24.97
N ALA A 130 7.88 14.49 24.34
CA ALA A 130 9.16 14.43 25.02
C ALA A 130 9.04 15.33 26.25
N HIS A 131 9.19 14.75 27.45
CA HIS A 131 9.13 15.49 28.70
C HIS A 131 10.12 16.67 28.62
N GLN A 132 9.60 17.88 28.46
CA GLN A 132 10.41 19.09 28.51
C GLN A 132 10.86 19.27 29.96
N HIS A 133 12.07 18.81 30.24
CA HIS A 133 12.77 19.13 31.46
C HIS A 133 13.10 20.63 31.45
N VAL A 134 12.27 21.42 32.12
CA VAL A 134 12.51 22.85 32.34
C VAL A 134 13.78 23.01 33.17
N ASN A 135 14.79 23.66 32.58
CA ASN A 135 15.96 24.13 33.30
C ASN A 135 15.76 25.60 33.69
N ASP A 136 16.03 25.92 34.96
CA ASP A 136 15.62 27.14 35.66
C ASP A 136 16.48 28.39 35.31
N ARG A 137 16.80 28.59 34.02
CA ARG A 137 17.74 29.65 33.56
C ARG A 137 17.39 30.36 32.25
N GLY A 138 16.14 30.30 31.79
CA GLY A 138 15.59 31.32 30.89
C GLY A 138 16.27 31.54 29.51
N GLU A 139 17.08 30.60 29.01
CA GLU A 139 17.71 30.69 27.68
C GLU A 139 17.03 29.77 26.66
N GLN A 140 16.16 30.34 25.82
CA GLN A 140 15.60 29.65 24.66
C GLN A 140 16.61 29.65 23.50
N ARG A 141 17.44 28.60 23.41
CA ARG A 141 18.20 28.31 22.19
C ARG A 141 17.33 27.54 21.19
N SER A 142 16.65 28.29 20.32
CA SER A 142 15.90 27.73 19.20
C SER A 142 16.85 27.17 18.13
N SER A 143 17.04 25.85 18.12
CA SER A 143 17.75 25.14 17.05
C SER A 143 16.84 25.00 15.83
N ALA A 144 16.66 26.09 15.09
CA ALA A 144 16.05 26.04 13.77
C ALA A 144 16.98 25.29 12.80
N VAL A 145 16.61 24.06 12.43
CA VAL A 145 17.19 23.40 11.24
C VAL A 145 16.64 24.12 10.02
N SER A 146 17.39 25.13 9.60
CA SER A 146 17.06 26.03 8.50
C SER A 146 17.34 25.36 7.15
N CYS A 147 16.30 24.84 6.50
CA CYS A 147 16.39 24.39 5.11
C CYS A 147 16.25 25.59 4.15
N VAL A 148 17.32 26.36 3.99
CA VAL A 148 17.44 27.41 2.97
C VAL A 148 18.19 26.86 1.75
N PRO A 149 17.67 27.04 0.51
CA PRO A 149 18.33 26.57 -0.71
C PRO A 149 19.44 27.53 -1.18
N PRO A 150 20.56 27.03 -1.74
CA PRO A 150 21.56 27.88 -2.36
C PRO A 150 21.16 28.25 -3.80
N LEU A 151 20.89 29.54 -4.05
CA LEU A 151 20.75 30.11 -5.39
C LEU A 151 22.05 30.81 -5.83
N ARG A 152 22.55 30.41 -7.01
CA ARG A 152 23.41 31.17 -7.95
C ARG A 152 24.59 32.01 -7.41
N GLY A 153 25.79 31.53 -7.69
CA GLY A 153 26.89 32.40 -8.14
C GLY A 153 26.76 32.74 -9.63
N ARG A 154 27.19 33.95 -10.05
CA ARG A 154 27.15 34.47 -11.43
C ARG A 154 28.42 35.30 -11.66
N THR A 155 28.74 35.59 -12.94
CA THR A 155 29.70 36.63 -13.41
C THR A 155 31.17 36.17 -13.38
N LEU A 156 32.06 36.34 -14.38
CA LEU A 156 32.07 36.60 -15.84
C LEU A 156 33.43 36.00 -16.34
N ASP A 157 33.87 35.94 -17.61
CA ASP A 157 33.43 36.44 -18.93
C ASP A 157 33.94 35.47 -20.04
N GLY A 158 33.83 35.82 -21.33
CA GLY A 158 34.67 35.24 -22.41
C GLY A 158 33.94 34.90 -23.72
N ALA A 159 33.90 35.84 -24.65
CA ALA A 159 33.31 35.65 -25.98
C ALA A 159 34.16 34.78 -26.93
N SER A 160 33.50 34.02 -27.82
CA SER A 160 33.65 34.17 -29.28
C SER A 160 32.64 33.32 -30.08
N ALA A 161 32.26 33.82 -31.26
CA ALA A 161 31.35 33.19 -32.23
C ALA A 161 32.09 32.09 -33.05
N GLN A 162 31.46 31.17 -33.79
CA GLN A 162 30.62 31.45 -34.97
C GLN A 162 29.80 30.23 -35.48
N LEU A 163 28.60 30.55 -36.00
CA LEU A 163 27.98 30.14 -37.28
C LEU A 163 28.09 28.68 -37.83
N SER A 164 26.91 28.16 -38.16
CA SER A 164 26.57 26.96 -38.98
C SER A 164 26.89 27.14 -40.49
N PRO A 165 26.41 26.30 -41.44
CA PRO A 165 25.82 24.93 -41.39
C PRO A 165 26.43 23.95 -42.43
N GLY A 166 25.93 22.70 -42.54
CA GLY A 166 26.37 21.75 -43.58
C GLY A 166 25.40 20.58 -43.87
N THR A 167 24.61 20.74 -44.92
CA THR A 167 23.71 19.74 -45.55
C THR A 167 24.42 18.47 -46.05
N SER A 168 23.83 17.27 -45.91
CA SER A 168 23.23 16.52 -47.05
C SER A 168 22.77 15.09 -46.70
N MET A 169 21.91 14.55 -47.57
CA MET A 169 21.31 13.20 -47.54
C MET A 169 22.28 12.09 -47.97
N SER A 170 21.91 10.85 -47.63
CA SER A 170 21.98 9.70 -48.55
C SER A 170 20.79 8.79 -48.32
#